data_AF-A0A2M8LZY1-F1
#
_entry.id   AF-A0A2M8LZY1-F1
#
_cell.length_a   1.000
_cell.length_b   1.000
_cell.length_c   1.000
_cell.angle_alpha   90.00
_cell.angle_beta   90.00
_cell.angle_gamma   90.00
#
_symmetry.space_group_name_H-M   'P 1'
#
loop_
_entity.id
_entity.type
_entity.pdbx_description
1 polymer ?
#
loop_
_entity_poly.entity_id
_entity_poly.type
_entity_poly.pdbx_seq_one_letter_code
_entity_poly.pdbx_strand_id
1 'polypeptide(L)'
;MRAHRSRHESEDERRRRTAEAAARQTPASGGGTAADAVLALQSQAGNAAVSRMVAEQRNEHGAGHGQEAPVQRSAAASGGPPVVQRMDEDEELVRNPPGPSTRVRGPRRSHKDGRTPNKLTAAEWNSLPAEVRNNTTKERLEIDEDPQTLQEQNPALHYTLGGLSRLTPGVPWAAGRSGVVEGLGRNDPGTAGYWAGQDARDQQMGQAARATRDAYTETPEDRGRRHADVDAKLAGSQDAMGDLRTLLADYEGVAIGVASHSGAEIWKFLTTNMAEIKAAGVNTVYLESIREDSYQAHVDAFLGGGPMPPELQAFVTRYDGSMSLGANGLGSLLTAAKAQGMRVKGLDGRPARRPATAIPANTLFQRAATMNTYADQVVTRDRRRSSAEGRYLMEVGSSHTGMHPGPEEDMQVYGTDFRQGEEFPGVDDLRGIPAVEYRKEKRRKETPGEEGGEEEAVERFRRLPGNS
;
A
#
# COMPACT_ATOMS: atom_id res chain seq x y z
N MET A 1 -38.01 10.69 -65.11
CA MET A 1 -37.04 11.51 -64.36
C MET A 1 -37.65 11.94 -63.03
N ARG A 2 -36.81 12.26 -62.03
CA ARG A 2 -37.13 12.57 -60.60
C ARG A 2 -37.53 11.37 -59.72
N ALA A 3 -36.62 10.99 -58.81
CA ALA A 3 -36.87 10.79 -57.38
C ALA A 3 -35.61 10.25 -56.67
N HIS A 4 -34.64 11.10 -56.29
CA HIS A 4 -33.56 10.73 -55.34
C HIS A 4 -32.83 11.98 -54.76
N ARG A 5 -33.54 12.77 -53.95
CA ARG A 5 -32.99 13.75 -52.98
C ARG A 5 -34.02 13.95 -51.87
N SER A 6 -33.88 13.22 -50.75
CA SER A 6 -34.68 13.44 -49.52
C SER A 6 -34.15 12.66 -48.29
N ARG A 7 -32.93 12.12 -48.31
CA ARG A 7 -32.40 11.26 -47.22
C ARG A 7 -31.12 11.74 -46.55
N HIS A 8 -30.53 12.85 -47.03
CA HIS A 8 -29.26 13.37 -46.52
C HIS A 8 -29.42 14.60 -45.61
N GLU A 9 -30.50 15.38 -45.77
CA GLU A 9 -30.75 16.58 -44.97
C GLU A 9 -31.26 16.25 -43.55
N SER A 10 -31.93 15.11 -43.35
CA SER A 10 -32.50 14.73 -42.05
C SER A 10 -31.48 14.26 -41.00
N GLU A 11 -30.25 13.91 -41.38
CA GLU A 11 -29.21 13.49 -40.42
C GLU A 11 -28.35 14.66 -39.94
N ASP A 12 -27.99 15.60 -40.82
CA ASP A 12 -27.22 16.79 -40.44
C ASP A 12 -28.03 17.73 -39.54
N GLU A 13 -29.34 17.89 -39.81
CA GLU A 13 -30.19 18.69 -38.92
C GLU A 13 -30.36 18.03 -37.54
N ARG A 14 -30.35 16.69 -37.48
CA ARG A 14 -30.41 15.94 -36.22
C ARG A 14 -29.12 16.11 -35.42
N ARG A 15 -27.95 16.05 -36.08
CA ARG A 15 -26.62 16.30 -35.47
C ARG A 15 -26.48 17.74 -34.97
N ARG A 16 -26.98 18.73 -35.72
CA ARG A 16 -26.95 20.14 -35.32
C ARG A 16 -27.76 20.39 -34.04
N ARG A 17 -28.94 19.78 -33.93
CA ARG A 17 -29.77 19.85 -32.71
C ARG A 17 -29.14 19.14 -31.50
N THR A 18 -28.36 18.08 -31.68
CA THR A 18 -27.58 17.49 -30.56
C THR A 18 -26.42 18.38 -30.11
N ALA A 19 -25.73 19.05 -31.05
CA ALA A 19 -24.65 19.98 -30.71
C ALA A 19 -25.16 21.22 -29.97
N GLU A 20 -26.29 21.80 -30.39
CA GLU A 20 -26.92 22.94 -29.70
C GLU A 20 -27.50 22.57 -28.32
N ALA A 21 -27.87 21.32 -28.08
CA ALA A 21 -28.26 20.82 -26.77
C ALA A 21 -27.07 20.66 -25.81
N ALA A 22 -25.91 20.19 -26.30
CA ALA A 22 -24.67 20.10 -25.53
C ALA A 22 -24.12 21.48 -25.14
N ALA A 23 -24.29 22.50 -25.99
CA ALA A 23 -23.81 23.86 -25.73
C ALA A 23 -24.61 24.65 -24.67
N ARG A 24 -25.71 24.10 -24.13
CA ARG A 24 -26.58 24.76 -23.13
C ARG A 24 -26.45 24.25 -21.69
N GLN A 25 -25.44 23.43 -21.41
CA GLN A 25 -25.14 22.95 -20.05
C GLN A 25 -23.79 23.47 -19.54
N THR A 26 -23.65 24.79 -19.44
CA THR A 26 -22.67 25.42 -18.53
C THR A 26 -23.26 25.49 -17.12
N PRO A 27 -22.67 24.84 -16.10
CA PRO A 27 -22.97 25.15 -14.71
C PRO A 27 -22.56 26.60 -14.42
N ALA A 28 -23.37 27.30 -13.63
CA ALA A 28 -23.01 28.62 -13.12
C ALA A 28 -21.77 28.53 -12.20
N SER A 29 -21.01 29.62 -12.14
CA SER A 29 -19.78 29.76 -11.36
C SER A 29 -19.93 29.37 -9.89
N GLY A 30 -19.23 28.30 -9.48
CA GLY A 30 -18.86 28.01 -8.10
C GLY A 30 -17.34 27.90 -8.02
N GLY A 31 -16.70 28.56 -7.06
CA GLY A 31 -15.25 28.75 -7.02
C GLY A 31 -14.46 27.49 -6.66
N GLY A 32 -14.17 26.64 -7.64
CA GLY A 32 -13.13 25.61 -7.54
C GLY A 32 -11.73 26.23 -7.64
N THR A 33 -10.80 25.75 -6.84
CA THR A 33 -9.39 26.15 -6.86
C THR A 33 -8.64 25.48 -8.01
N ALA A 34 -7.42 25.95 -8.30
CA ALA A 34 -6.54 25.28 -9.25
C ALA A 34 -6.22 23.82 -8.85
N ALA A 35 -6.25 23.49 -7.55
CA ALA A 35 -6.07 22.13 -7.06
C ALA A 35 -7.25 21.22 -7.43
N ASP A 36 -8.49 21.73 -7.38
CA ASP A 36 -9.69 20.98 -7.76
C ASP A 36 -9.69 20.67 -9.27
N ALA A 37 -9.22 21.61 -10.09
CA ALA A 37 -9.01 21.38 -11.52
C ALA A 37 -7.93 20.34 -11.80
N VAL A 38 -6.84 20.31 -11.02
CA VAL A 38 -5.78 19.29 -11.14
C VAL A 38 -6.27 17.92 -10.71
N LEU A 39 -7.04 17.80 -9.61
CA LEU A 39 -7.65 16.54 -9.17
C LEU A 39 -8.68 16.00 -10.18
N ALA A 40 -9.52 16.87 -10.74
CA ALA A 40 -10.43 16.50 -11.83
C ALA A 40 -9.66 15.99 -13.06
N LEU A 41 -8.54 16.63 -13.41
CA LEU A 41 -7.70 16.22 -14.54
C LEU A 41 -6.94 14.90 -14.25
N GLN A 42 -6.45 14.70 -13.02
CA GLN A 42 -5.83 13.44 -12.58
C GLN A 42 -6.80 12.27 -12.67
N SER A 43 -8.05 12.45 -12.22
CA SER A 43 -9.08 11.39 -12.28
C SER A 43 -9.55 11.04 -13.70
N GLN A 44 -9.31 11.91 -14.70
CA GLN A 44 -9.66 11.65 -16.11
C GLN A 44 -8.49 11.18 -16.98
N ALA A 45 -7.26 11.60 -16.69
CA ALA A 45 -6.10 11.37 -17.57
C ALA A 45 -4.95 10.57 -16.93
N GLY A 46 -4.98 10.35 -15.62
CA GLY A 46 -3.92 9.69 -14.86
C GLY A 46 -2.68 10.58 -14.64
N ASN A 47 -1.91 10.27 -13.60
CA ASN A 47 -0.79 11.10 -13.14
C ASN A 47 0.26 11.35 -14.24
N ALA A 48 0.57 10.35 -15.07
CA ALA A 48 1.53 10.48 -16.16
C ALA A 48 1.09 11.50 -17.25
N ALA A 49 -0.21 11.67 -17.51
CA ALA A 49 -0.69 12.68 -18.45
C ALA A 49 -0.63 14.09 -17.84
N VAL A 50 -1.03 14.24 -16.57
CA VAL A 50 -0.96 15.51 -15.85
C VAL A 50 0.49 15.98 -15.71
N SER A 51 1.43 15.08 -15.38
CA SER A 51 2.86 15.41 -15.33
C SER A 51 3.42 15.86 -16.69
N ARG A 52 2.96 15.28 -17.80
CA ARG A 52 3.35 15.72 -19.16
C ARG A 52 2.79 17.11 -19.47
N MET A 53 1.51 17.37 -19.18
CA MET A 53 0.90 18.70 -19.39
C MET A 53 1.59 19.79 -18.56
N VAL A 54 1.91 19.52 -17.28
CA VAL A 54 2.64 20.47 -16.43
C VAL A 54 4.07 20.71 -16.92
N ALA A 55 4.72 19.70 -17.51
CA ALA A 55 6.04 19.86 -18.14
C ALA A 55 5.96 20.65 -19.47
N GLU A 56 4.95 20.40 -20.31
CA GLU A 56 4.70 21.13 -21.56
C GLU A 56 4.40 22.61 -21.28
N GLN A 57 3.53 22.90 -20.31
CA GLN A 57 3.18 24.28 -19.91
C GLN A 57 4.37 25.06 -19.33
N ARG A 58 5.34 24.37 -18.69
CA ARG A 58 6.62 24.98 -18.27
C ARG A 58 7.56 25.29 -19.43
N ASN A 59 7.47 24.54 -20.53
CA ASN A 59 8.29 24.78 -21.73
C ASN A 59 7.68 25.86 -22.64
N GLU A 60 6.36 26.00 -22.69
CA GLU A 60 5.67 27.04 -23.48
C GLU A 60 5.96 28.47 -22.97
N HIS A 61 6.21 28.65 -21.68
CA HIS A 61 6.65 29.94 -21.12
C HIS A 61 8.15 30.26 -21.31
N GLY A 62 8.91 29.39 -22.01
CA GLY A 62 10.36 29.53 -22.20
C GLY A 62 10.81 30.17 -23.53
N ALA A 63 9.91 30.53 -24.44
CA ALA A 63 10.27 30.91 -25.81
C ALA A 63 9.55 32.17 -26.32
N GLY A 64 10.20 33.34 -26.20
CA GLY A 64 9.69 34.55 -26.85
C GLY A 64 10.39 35.86 -26.49
N HIS A 65 11.14 36.38 -27.47
CA HIS A 65 11.65 37.77 -27.63
C HIS A 65 13.04 38.11 -27.09
N GLY A 66 13.97 38.31 -28.02
CA GLY A 66 15.14 39.15 -27.83
C GLY A 66 14.97 40.48 -28.57
N GLN A 67 15.35 41.58 -27.93
CA GLN A 67 16.01 42.71 -28.59
C GLN A 67 16.87 43.49 -27.58
N GLU A 68 17.60 44.48 -28.07
CA GLU A 68 18.91 44.92 -27.55
C GLU A 68 18.88 45.72 -26.23
N ALA A 69 20.06 45.80 -25.59
CA ALA A 69 20.28 46.45 -24.30
C ALA A 69 20.19 47.99 -24.38
N PRO A 70 20.04 48.66 -23.22
CA PRO A 70 21.24 49.32 -22.71
C PRO A 70 21.54 49.08 -21.22
N VAL A 71 22.79 49.39 -20.86
CA VAL A 71 23.42 49.19 -19.56
C VAL A 71 22.77 50.01 -18.43
N GLN A 72 22.41 49.38 -17.31
CA GLN A 72 22.43 50.01 -15.98
C GLN A 72 22.78 49.00 -14.87
N ARG A 73 23.31 49.52 -13.75
CA ARG A 73 24.11 48.76 -12.78
C ARG A 73 23.30 48.21 -11.60
N SER A 74 23.69 46.99 -11.20
CA SER A 74 23.73 46.50 -9.80
C SER A 74 22.45 46.49 -8.95
N ALA A 75 21.86 45.30 -8.81
CA ALA A 75 21.43 44.78 -7.51
C ALA A 75 21.75 43.27 -7.46
N ALA A 76 22.34 42.79 -6.37
CA ALA A 76 22.82 41.41 -6.27
C ALA A 76 21.67 40.43 -6.00
N ALA A 77 21.31 39.63 -7.00
CA ALA A 77 20.45 38.46 -6.81
C ALA A 77 21.31 37.26 -6.36
N SER A 78 21.16 36.85 -5.11
CA SER A 78 21.82 35.66 -4.55
C SER A 78 21.18 34.38 -5.10
N GLY A 79 21.61 33.97 -6.30
CA GLY A 79 21.26 32.67 -6.88
C GLY A 79 21.95 31.54 -6.12
N GLY A 80 21.27 30.96 -5.14
CA GLY A 80 21.67 29.66 -4.58
C GLY A 80 21.52 28.55 -5.63
N PRO A 81 22.36 27.49 -5.60
CA PRO A 81 22.14 26.32 -6.44
C PRO A 81 20.76 25.70 -6.13
N PRO A 82 20.14 24.97 -7.08
CA PRO A 82 18.86 24.33 -6.82
C PRO A 82 18.99 23.41 -5.62
N VAL A 83 18.17 23.66 -4.60
CA VAL A 83 18.04 22.77 -3.45
C VAL A 83 17.41 21.48 -3.95
N VAL A 84 18.25 20.52 -4.31
CA VAL A 84 17.88 19.11 -4.24
C VAL A 84 17.59 18.88 -2.77
N GLN A 85 16.31 18.89 -2.40
CA GLN A 85 15.88 18.32 -1.14
C GLN A 85 16.38 16.89 -1.17
N ARG A 86 17.39 16.58 -0.34
CA ARG A 86 17.65 15.19 0.02
C ARG A 86 16.35 14.73 0.65
N MET A 87 15.66 13.79 0.03
CA MET A 87 14.58 13.11 0.72
C MET A 87 15.21 12.42 1.93
N ASP A 88 14.51 12.44 3.06
CA ASP A 88 14.95 11.64 4.20
C ASP A 88 15.00 10.18 3.74
N GLU A 89 16.01 9.43 4.20
CA GLU A 89 16.20 8.02 3.80
C GLU A 89 14.91 7.20 4.06
N ASP A 90 14.21 7.49 5.17
CA ASP A 90 12.89 6.93 5.53
C ASP A 90 11.76 7.20 4.49
N GLU A 91 11.89 8.20 3.60
CA GLU A 91 10.91 8.51 2.55
C GLU A 91 11.18 7.78 1.24
N GLU A 92 12.45 7.45 0.92
CA GLU A 92 12.79 6.69 -0.30
C GLU A 92 12.28 5.24 -0.20
N LEU A 93 12.36 4.62 0.97
CA LEU A 93 11.85 3.27 1.22
C LEU A 93 10.35 3.11 0.92
N VAL A 94 9.55 4.17 1.04
CA VAL A 94 8.08 4.10 0.95
C VAL A 94 7.50 4.73 -0.31
N ARG A 95 8.32 5.41 -1.10
CA ARG A 95 7.89 6.00 -2.36
C ARG A 95 8.18 5.04 -3.50
N ASN A 96 7.13 4.59 -4.19
CA ASN A 96 7.31 3.80 -5.40
C ASN A 96 8.11 4.61 -6.45
N PRO A 97 9.15 4.03 -7.09
CA PRO A 97 9.94 4.69 -8.12
C PRO A 97 9.08 5.20 -9.29
N PRO A 98 9.42 6.34 -9.90
CA PRO A 98 8.63 6.92 -10.98
C PRO A 98 8.82 6.19 -12.31
N GLY A 99 7.75 6.19 -13.12
CA GLY A 99 7.72 5.60 -14.46
C GLY A 99 7.29 4.14 -14.46
N PRO A 100 7.21 3.52 -15.65
CA PRO A 100 6.60 2.20 -15.80
C PRO A 100 7.49 1.09 -15.24
N SER A 101 6.89 0.23 -14.41
CA SER A 101 7.48 -1.06 -14.04
C SER A 101 7.58 -1.98 -15.25
N THR A 102 6.58 -1.97 -16.12
CA THR A 102 6.44 -2.93 -17.22
C THR A 102 5.91 -2.23 -18.46
N ARG A 103 6.43 -2.59 -19.63
CA ARG A 103 5.89 -2.15 -20.93
C ARG A 103 5.73 -3.32 -21.85
N VAL A 104 4.65 -3.33 -22.63
CA VAL A 104 4.41 -4.31 -23.70
C VAL A 104 3.84 -3.61 -24.95
N ARG A 105 4.00 -4.24 -26.11
CA ARG A 105 3.46 -3.72 -27.37
C ARG A 105 2.88 -4.82 -28.25
N GLY A 106 1.88 -4.46 -29.04
CA GLY A 106 1.21 -5.38 -29.96
C GLY A 106 1.99 -5.74 -31.22
N PRO A 107 1.35 -6.51 -32.12
CA PRO A 107 1.94 -6.96 -33.37
C PRO A 107 2.34 -5.84 -34.34
N ARG A 108 1.68 -4.67 -34.30
CA ARG A 108 1.85 -3.57 -35.26
C ARG A 108 3.28 -3.00 -35.29
N ARG A 109 3.75 -2.64 -36.49
CA ARG A 109 5.10 -2.09 -36.72
C ARG A 109 5.17 -0.62 -36.27
N SER A 110 6.30 -0.21 -35.68
CA SER A 110 6.46 1.04 -34.87
C SER A 110 6.02 2.36 -35.55
N HIS A 111 6.88 3.09 -36.29
CA HIS A 111 8.31 2.88 -36.56
C HIS A 111 9.27 3.62 -35.60
N LYS A 112 8.79 4.34 -34.58
CA LYS A 112 9.61 5.12 -33.62
C LYS A 112 10.69 4.30 -32.88
N ASP A 113 11.71 5.02 -32.37
CA ASP A 113 12.70 4.55 -31.41
C ASP A 113 12.12 4.34 -30.00
N GLY A 114 12.93 3.84 -29.07
CA GLY A 114 12.51 3.57 -27.68
C GLY A 114 11.47 2.43 -27.56
N ARG A 115 11.52 1.43 -28.44
CA ARG A 115 10.57 0.31 -28.44
C ARG A 115 10.90 -0.68 -27.32
N THR A 116 9.91 -1.02 -26.51
CA THR A 116 10.01 -2.19 -25.62
C THR A 116 10.33 -3.48 -26.42
N PRO A 117 11.22 -4.36 -25.91
CA PRO A 117 11.48 -5.67 -26.49
C PRO A 117 10.27 -6.60 -26.38
N ASN A 118 9.36 -6.34 -25.43
CA ASN A 118 8.21 -7.17 -25.07
C ASN A 118 7.10 -7.09 -26.13
N LYS A 119 7.36 -7.68 -27.29
CA LYS A 119 6.42 -7.74 -28.40
C LYS A 119 5.48 -8.93 -28.24
N LEU A 120 4.19 -8.63 -28.13
CA LEU A 120 3.12 -9.61 -28.19
C LEU A 120 2.85 -10.05 -29.64
N THR A 121 2.49 -11.32 -29.80
CA THR A 121 1.82 -11.84 -31.00
C THR A 121 0.40 -11.26 -31.09
N ALA A 122 -0.27 -11.45 -32.24
CA ALA A 122 -1.66 -11.05 -32.37
C ALA A 122 -2.60 -11.81 -31.42
N ALA A 123 -2.30 -13.07 -31.11
CA ALA A 123 -3.07 -13.88 -30.16
C ALA A 123 -2.93 -13.35 -28.72
N GLU A 124 -1.69 -13.17 -28.25
CA GLU A 124 -1.40 -12.64 -26.90
C GLU A 124 -1.89 -11.20 -26.73
N TRP A 125 -1.78 -10.38 -27.78
CA TRP A 125 -2.35 -9.03 -27.76
C TRP A 125 -3.86 -9.09 -27.59
N ASN A 126 -4.55 -10.01 -28.27
CA ASN A 126 -6.00 -10.16 -28.17
C ASN A 126 -6.50 -10.82 -26.87
N SER A 127 -5.63 -11.54 -26.13
CA SER A 127 -5.94 -12.07 -24.79
C SER A 127 -5.75 -11.07 -23.65
N LEU A 128 -5.25 -9.85 -23.92
CA LEU A 128 -5.29 -8.77 -22.94
C LEU A 128 -6.77 -8.37 -22.66
N PRO A 129 -7.10 -7.92 -21.44
CA PRO A 129 -8.45 -7.49 -21.11
C PRO A 129 -8.96 -6.39 -22.07
N ALA A 130 -10.27 -6.39 -22.36
CA ALA A 130 -10.82 -5.58 -23.45
C ALA A 130 -10.69 -4.07 -23.18
N GLU A 131 -10.95 -3.66 -21.94
CA GLU A 131 -10.76 -2.32 -21.40
C GLU A 131 -9.31 -1.85 -21.54
N VAL A 132 -8.34 -2.71 -21.22
CA VAL A 132 -6.91 -2.42 -21.40
C VAL A 132 -6.61 -2.19 -22.88
N ARG A 133 -7.00 -3.11 -23.76
CA ARG A 133 -6.76 -2.99 -25.22
C ARG A 133 -7.37 -1.73 -25.80
N ASN A 134 -8.63 -1.44 -25.49
CA ASN A 134 -9.39 -0.32 -26.02
C ASN A 134 -8.82 1.04 -25.60
N ASN A 135 -8.23 1.12 -24.40
CA ASN A 135 -7.61 2.34 -23.90
C ASN A 135 -6.17 2.55 -24.43
N THR A 136 -5.55 1.55 -25.06
CA THR A 136 -4.19 1.68 -25.62
C THR A 136 -4.16 2.33 -27.01
N THR A 137 -3.53 3.51 -27.10
CA THR A 137 -3.21 4.12 -28.40
C THR A 137 -2.03 3.42 -29.06
N LYS A 138 -2.20 2.96 -30.31
CA LYS A 138 -1.15 2.36 -31.17
C LYS A 138 -0.58 1.02 -30.64
N GLU A 139 -1.39 0.23 -29.94
CA GLU A 139 -1.00 -1.08 -29.38
C GLU A 139 0.23 -1.00 -28.46
N ARG A 140 0.19 -0.08 -27.47
CA ARG A 140 1.24 0.12 -26.48
C ARG A 140 0.61 0.20 -25.10
N LEU A 141 1.13 -0.60 -24.17
CA LEU A 141 0.73 -0.60 -22.78
C LEU A 141 1.97 -0.34 -21.93
N GLU A 142 1.87 0.64 -21.06
CA GLU A 142 2.83 0.96 -20.00
C GLU A 142 2.08 0.79 -18.68
N ILE A 143 2.72 0.18 -17.68
CA ILE A 143 2.15 -0.21 -16.39
C ILE A 143 3.08 0.36 -15.34
N ASP A 144 2.55 1.20 -14.44
CA ASP A 144 3.33 1.89 -13.40
C ASP A 144 3.34 1.08 -12.09
N GLU A 145 2.33 0.23 -11.89
CA GLU A 145 2.18 -0.65 -10.72
C GLU A 145 3.25 -1.74 -10.68
N ASP A 146 3.73 -2.09 -9.49
CA ASP A 146 4.57 -3.27 -9.32
C ASP A 146 3.76 -4.58 -9.58
N PRO A 147 4.42 -5.72 -9.84
CA PRO A 147 3.74 -6.98 -10.16
C PRO A 147 2.70 -7.46 -9.13
N GLN A 148 2.85 -7.16 -7.84
CA GLN A 148 1.90 -7.53 -6.80
C GLN A 148 0.70 -6.57 -6.78
N THR A 149 0.94 -5.26 -6.85
CA THR A 149 -0.15 -4.27 -6.98
C THR A 149 -0.96 -4.49 -8.26
N LEU A 150 -0.30 -4.83 -9.37
CA LEU A 150 -0.97 -5.24 -10.61
C LEU A 150 -1.84 -6.50 -10.43
N GLN A 151 -1.36 -7.50 -9.69
CA GLN A 151 -2.13 -8.72 -9.39
C GLN A 151 -3.41 -8.43 -8.61
N GLU A 152 -3.37 -7.41 -7.76
CA GLU A 152 -4.45 -7.04 -6.87
C GLU A 152 -5.48 -6.10 -7.53
N GLN A 153 -5.01 -5.11 -8.30
CA GLN A 153 -5.87 -4.16 -9.00
C GLN A 153 -6.41 -4.71 -10.34
N ASN A 154 -5.59 -5.44 -11.11
CA ASN A 154 -5.98 -6.02 -12.39
C ASN A 154 -5.46 -7.46 -12.55
N PRO A 155 -6.06 -8.44 -11.84
CA PRO A 155 -5.65 -9.85 -11.93
C PRO A 155 -5.74 -10.41 -13.35
N ALA A 156 -6.69 -9.97 -14.18
CA ALA A 156 -6.80 -10.45 -15.56
C ALA A 156 -5.59 -10.04 -16.40
N LEU A 157 -5.12 -8.79 -16.27
CA LEU A 157 -3.91 -8.31 -16.92
C LEU A 157 -2.65 -9.00 -16.37
N HIS A 158 -2.52 -9.10 -15.04
CA HIS A 158 -1.42 -9.82 -14.39
C HIS A 158 -1.32 -11.28 -14.85
N TYR A 159 -2.44 -11.99 -14.92
CA TYR A 159 -2.45 -13.40 -15.32
C TYR A 159 -2.06 -13.59 -16.79
N THR A 160 -2.55 -12.72 -17.68
CA THR A 160 -2.17 -12.76 -19.11
C THR A 160 -0.69 -12.43 -19.30
N LEU A 161 -0.17 -11.37 -18.66
CA LEU A 161 1.25 -10.98 -18.79
C LEU A 161 2.19 -11.99 -18.13
N GLY A 162 1.82 -12.52 -16.96
CA GLY A 162 2.56 -13.56 -16.26
C GLY A 162 2.57 -14.91 -16.97
N GLY A 163 1.74 -15.09 -18.00
CA GLY A 163 1.80 -16.24 -18.91
C GLY A 163 2.85 -16.13 -20.02
N LEU A 164 3.47 -14.96 -20.21
CA LEU A 164 4.36 -14.66 -21.34
C LEU A 164 5.82 -15.10 -21.12
N SER A 165 6.05 -16.25 -20.49
CA SER A 165 7.39 -16.75 -20.13
C SER A 165 8.39 -16.80 -21.30
N ARG A 166 7.91 -16.95 -22.54
CA ARG A 166 8.73 -16.87 -23.77
C ARG A 166 9.45 -15.53 -23.98
N LEU A 167 8.99 -14.45 -23.34
CA LEU A 167 9.62 -13.12 -23.37
C LEU A 167 10.65 -12.95 -22.25
N THR A 168 10.67 -13.86 -21.28
CA THR A 168 11.50 -13.80 -20.08
C THR A 168 12.20 -15.15 -19.82
N PRO A 169 12.96 -15.71 -20.78
CA PRO A 169 13.47 -17.08 -20.70
C PRO A 169 14.46 -17.34 -19.55
N GLY A 170 15.01 -16.28 -18.94
CA GLY A 170 15.88 -16.37 -17.75
C GLY A 170 15.14 -16.35 -16.41
N VAL A 171 13.81 -16.17 -16.38
CA VAL A 171 13.02 -16.17 -15.14
C VAL A 171 12.73 -17.61 -14.71
N PRO A 172 13.12 -18.06 -13.50
CA PRO A 172 12.81 -19.40 -13.00
C PRO A 172 11.29 -19.61 -12.86
N TRP A 173 10.81 -20.81 -13.17
CA TRP A 173 9.39 -21.16 -13.01
C TRP A 173 8.87 -20.92 -11.58
N ALA A 174 9.73 -21.11 -10.58
CA ALA A 174 9.43 -20.90 -9.17
C ALA A 174 9.10 -19.43 -8.82
N ALA A 175 9.55 -18.45 -9.63
CA ALA A 175 9.20 -17.04 -9.43
C ALA A 175 7.75 -16.71 -9.85
N GLY A 176 7.06 -17.67 -10.48
CA GLY A 176 5.66 -17.57 -10.85
C GLY A 176 5.34 -16.41 -11.80
N ARG A 177 4.05 -16.04 -11.83
CA ARG A 177 3.56 -14.97 -12.72
C ARG A 177 4.16 -13.60 -12.40
N SER A 178 4.30 -13.26 -11.12
CA SER A 178 4.88 -11.99 -10.70
C SER A 178 6.36 -11.88 -11.09
N GLY A 179 7.13 -12.98 -11.04
CA GLY A 179 8.48 -13.04 -11.58
C GLY A 179 8.55 -12.84 -13.09
N VAL A 180 7.59 -13.36 -13.85
CA VAL A 180 7.50 -13.09 -15.30
C VAL A 180 7.20 -11.62 -15.59
N VAL A 181 6.26 -11.00 -14.85
CA VAL A 181 5.98 -9.55 -15.00
C VAL A 181 7.20 -8.70 -14.59
N GLU A 182 7.84 -9.01 -13.47
CA GLU A 182 9.11 -8.38 -13.05
C GLU A 182 10.21 -8.54 -14.12
N GLY A 183 10.32 -9.72 -14.74
CA GLY A 183 11.27 -9.98 -15.83
C GLY A 183 10.95 -9.24 -17.13
N LEU A 184 9.67 -9.04 -17.48
CA LEU A 184 9.27 -8.19 -18.61
C LEU A 184 9.73 -6.75 -18.37
N GLY A 185 9.59 -6.26 -17.15
CA GLY A 185 10.15 -5.01 -16.69
C GLY A 185 11.67 -4.98 -16.83
N ARG A 186 12.39 -5.73 -16.00
CA ARG A 186 13.86 -5.70 -15.90
C ARG A 186 14.60 -5.89 -17.24
N ASN A 187 14.02 -6.59 -18.22
CA ASN A 187 14.60 -6.78 -19.55
C ASN A 187 14.36 -5.60 -20.52
N ASP A 188 13.58 -4.58 -20.16
CA ASP A 188 13.30 -3.40 -20.98
C ASP A 188 14.11 -2.16 -20.53
N PRO A 189 15.05 -1.66 -21.36
CA PRO A 189 15.85 -0.48 -21.03
C PRO A 189 15.06 0.78 -20.66
N GLY A 190 13.80 0.92 -21.12
CA GLY A 190 12.95 2.08 -20.78
C GLY A 190 12.18 1.94 -19.46
N THR A 191 12.34 0.85 -18.73
CA THR A 191 11.89 0.69 -17.33
C THR A 191 13.05 0.61 -16.35
N ALA A 192 14.31 0.65 -16.84
CA ALA A 192 15.50 0.40 -16.03
C ALA A 192 15.64 1.37 -14.84
N GLY A 193 15.18 2.63 -14.99
CA GLY A 193 15.14 3.60 -13.88
C GLY A 193 14.19 3.21 -12.75
N TYR A 194 13.03 2.63 -13.06
CA TYR A 194 12.10 2.10 -12.06
C TYR A 194 12.75 0.95 -11.29
N TRP A 195 13.32 -0.04 -12.00
CA TRP A 195 13.90 -1.22 -11.36
C TRP A 195 15.20 -0.92 -10.59
N ALA A 196 16.04 0.00 -11.07
CA ALA A 196 17.18 0.49 -10.30
C ALA A 196 16.73 1.19 -9.00
N GLY A 197 15.63 1.95 -9.04
CA GLY A 197 15.02 2.53 -7.84
C GLY A 197 14.46 1.46 -6.89
N GLN A 198 13.85 0.39 -7.41
CA GLN A 198 13.39 -0.73 -6.58
C GLN A 198 14.56 -1.50 -5.95
N ASP A 199 15.63 -1.74 -6.69
CA ASP A 199 16.83 -2.42 -6.18
C ASP A 199 17.55 -1.57 -5.10
N ALA A 200 17.55 -0.24 -5.24
CA ALA A 200 18.04 0.68 -4.21
C ALA A 200 17.19 0.63 -2.93
N ARG A 201 15.85 0.64 -3.05
CA ARG A 201 14.94 0.46 -1.90
C ARG A 201 15.15 -0.87 -1.20
N ASP A 202 15.34 -1.95 -1.96
CA ASP A 202 15.60 -3.29 -1.41
C ASP A 202 16.95 -3.29 -0.64
N GLN A 203 18.03 -2.76 -1.22
CA GLN A 203 19.34 -2.65 -0.53
C GLN A 203 19.26 -1.81 0.75
N GLN A 204 18.59 -0.65 0.68
CA GLN A 204 18.39 0.24 1.82
C GLN A 204 17.57 -0.44 2.94
N MET A 205 16.58 -1.26 2.58
CA MET A 205 15.81 -2.05 3.55
C MET A 205 16.68 -3.05 4.30
N GLY A 206 17.65 -3.69 3.62
CA GLY A 206 18.64 -4.57 4.27
C GLY A 206 19.54 -3.84 5.26
N GLN A 207 20.03 -2.66 4.87
CA GLN A 207 20.86 -1.79 5.73
C GLN A 207 20.08 -1.27 6.94
N ALA A 208 18.84 -0.83 6.73
CA ALA A 208 17.94 -0.39 7.79
C ALA A 208 17.65 -1.52 8.78
N ALA A 209 17.33 -2.73 8.30
CA ALA A 209 17.09 -3.88 9.19
C ALA A 209 18.31 -4.21 10.05
N ARG A 210 19.52 -4.13 9.49
CA ARG A 210 20.77 -4.32 10.25
C ARG A 210 20.93 -3.25 11.33
N ALA A 211 20.73 -1.98 10.97
CA ALA A 211 20.81 -0.86 11.91
C ALA A 211 19.77 -0.96 13.03
N THR A 212 18.52 -1.31 12.71
CA THR A 212 17.43 -1.54 13.67
C THR A 212 17.76 -2.67 14.64
N ARG A 213 18.30 -3.80 14.16
CA ARG A 213 18.78 -4.89 15.01
C ARG A 213 19.93 -4.46 15.92
N ASP A 214 20.92 -3.75 15.39
CA ASP A 214 22.10 -3.33 16.16
C ASP A 214 21.78 -2.18 17.15
N ALA A 215 20.68 -1.45 16.94
CA ALA A 215 20.17 -0.41 17.84
C ALA A 215 19.19 -0.92 18.91
N TYR A 216 18.71 -2.17 18.83
CA TYR A 216 17.79 -2.73 19.81
C TYR A 216 18.55 -3.17 21.09
N THR A 217 18.20 -2.57 22.23
CA THR A 217 18.94 -2.73 23.50
C THR A 217 18.14 -3.35 24.64
N GLU A 218 16.86 -3.64 24.46
CA GLU A 218 16.00 -4.19 25.53
C GLU A 218 16.40 -5.64 25.85
N THR A 219 16.65 -5.92 27.13
CA THR A 219 17.13 -7.24 27.59
C THR A 219 15.98 -8.26 27.70
N PRO A 220 16.28 -9.58 27.74
CA PRO A 220 15.27 -10.60 28.08
C PRO A 220 14.57 -10.31 29.41
N GLU A 221 15.27 -9.73 30.39
CA GLU A 221 14.73 -9.33 31.69
C GLU A 221 13.79 -8.12 31.59
N ASP A 222 14.10 -7.14 30.72
CA ASP A 222 13.21 -6.00 30.44
C ASP A 222 11.92 -6.48 29.76
N ARG A 223 12.03 -7.30 28.70
CA ARG A 223 10.87 -7.94 28.05
C ARG A 223 10.04 -8.75 29.04
N GLY A 224 10.70 -9.55 29.89
CA GLY A 224 10.06 -10.34 30.93
C GLY A 224 9.25 -9.49 31.91
N ARG A 225 9.75 -8.29 32.29
CA ARG A 225 9.01 -7.32 33.11
C ARG A 225 7.79 -6.76 32.37
N ARG A 226 7.96 -6.33 31.10
CA ARG A 226 6.85 -5.84 30.25
C ARG A 226 5.77 -6.90 30.10
N HIS A 227 6.13 -8.14 29.82
CA HIS A 227 5.19 -9.26 29.72
C HIS A 227 4.41 -9.54 31.01
N ALA A 228 5.09 -9.51 32.18
CA ALA A 228 4.44 -9.73 33.46
C ALA A 228 3.46 -8.60 33.85
N ASP A 229 3.81 -7.34 33.52
CA ASP A 229 2.91 -6.19 33.69
C ASP A 229 1.66 -6.27 32.81
N VAL A 230 1.82 -6.68 31.54
CA VAL A 230 0.71 -6.93 30.61
C VAL A 230 -0.21 -8.05 31.12
N ASP A 231 0.35 -9.19 31.54
CA ASP A 231 -0.43 -10.31 32.11
C ASP A 231 -1.21 -9.87 33.37
N ALA A 232 -0.59 -9.08 34.25
CA ALA A 232 -1.23 -8.55 35.46
C ALA A 232 -2.38 -7.56 35.14
N LYS A 233 -2.20 -6.68 34.14
CA LYS A 233 -3.26 -5.76 33.69
C LYS A 233 -4.45 -6.49 33.09
N LEU A 234 -4.22 -7.47 32.23
CA LEU A 234 -5.28 -8.27 31.61
C LEU A 234 -6.06 -9.08 32.66
N ALA A 235 -5.38 -9.65 33.67
CA ALA A 235 -6.04 -10.37 34.76
C ALA A 235 -7.05 -9.53 35.56
N GLY A 236 -6.88 -8.21 35.64
CA GLY A 236 -7.78 -7.31 36.38
C GLY A 236 -9.06 -6.88 35.63
N SER A 237 -9.11 -7.08 34.31
CA SER A 237 -10.21 -6.65 33.45
C SER A 237 -11.31 -7.71 33.29
N GLN A 238 -12.51 -7.30 32.84
CA GLN A 238 -13.68 -8.17 32.67
C GLN A 238 -13.90 -8.61 31.21
N ASP A 239 -13.65 -7.74 30.24
CA ASP A 239 -13.94 -7.93 28.80
C ASP A 239 -12.84 -7.32 27.91
N ALA A 240 -12.87 -7.61 26.60
CA ALA A 240 -11.88 -7.17 25.62
C ALA A 240 -11.74 -5.63 25.47
N MET A 241 -12.80 -4.84 25.72
CA MET A 241 -12.70 -3.38 25.69
C MET A 241 -12.13 -2.83 27.00
N GLY A 242 -12.41 -3.49 28.13
CA GLY A 242 -11.69 -3.28 29.39
C GLY A 242 -10.20 -3.61 29.27
N ASP A 243 -9.88 -4.72 28.60
CA ASP A 243 -8.50 -5.16 28.36
C ASP A 243 -7.72 -4.09 27.58
N LEU A 244 -8.27 -3.64 26.44
CA LEU A 244 -7.66 -2.56 25.65
C LEU A 244 -7.53 -1.26 26.44
N ARG A 245 -8.56 -0.83 27.17
CA ARG A 245 -8.50 0.39 27.99
C ARG A 245 -7.37 0.33 29.03
N THR A 246 -7.23 -0.80 29.72
CA THR A 246 -6.21 -0.97 30.75
C THR A 246 -4.80 -0.97 30.16
N LEU A 247 -4.59 -1.58 28.98
CA LEU A 247 -3.30 -1.49 28.27
C LEU A 247 -3.03 -0.07 27.77
N LEU A 248 -4.00 0.55 27.10
CA LEU A 248 -3.87 1.91 26.56
C LEU A 248 -3.69 2.97 27.66
N ALA A 249 -4.05 2.71 28.91
CA ALA A 249 -3.75 3.61 30.02
C ALA A 249 -2.25 3.92 30.14
N ASP A 250 -1.41 2.89 30.01
CA ASP A 250 0.03 2.95 30.28
C ASP A 250 0.91 2.87 29.02
N TYR A 251 0.40 2.35 27.90
CA TYR A 251 1.14 2.16 26.65
C TYR A 251 0.65 3.09 25.52
N GLU A 252 1.57 3.59 24.68
CA GLU A 252 1.20 4.47 23.55
C GLU A 252 0.42 3.75 22.43
N GLY A 253 0.51 2.42 22.39
CA GLY A 253 -0.31 1.60 21.53
C GLY A 253 -0.34 0.14 21.96
N VAL A 254 -1.03 -0.69 21.17
CA VAL A 254 -1.16 -2.14 21.38
C VAL A 254 -1.01 -2.85 20.03
N ALA A 255 -0.09 -3.81 19.94
CA ALA A 255 -0.01 -4.73 18.82
C ALA A 255 -1.00 -5.88 19.03
N ILE A 256 -1.81 -6.15 18.02
CA ILE A 256 -2.81 -7.21 18.01
C ILE A 256 -2.38 -8.23 16.95
N GLY A 257 -1.75 -9.31 17.43
CA GLY A 257 -1.24 -10.36 16.56
C GLY A 257 -2.33 -11.32 16.13
N VAL A 258 -2.43 -11.57 14.83
CA VAL A 258 -3.45 -12.41 14.22
C VAL A 258 -2.84 -13.74 13.77
N ALA A 259 -3.22 -14.83 14.45
CA ALA A 259 -2.60 -16.16 14.28
C ALA A 259 -3.01 -16.89 12.99
N SER A 260 -4.14 -16.49 12.37
CA SER A 260 -4.56 -16.97 11.06
C SER A 260 -5.01 -15.77 10.22
N HIS A 261 -4.60 -15.71 8.95
CA HIS A 261 -4.89 -14.56 8.07
C HIS A 261 -6.39 -14.22 7.94
N SER A 262 -7.30 -15.13 8.32
CA SER A 262 -8.74 -14.88 8.46
C SER A 262 -9.07 -14.09 9.74
N GLY A 263 -8.54 -12.87 9.90
CA GLY A 263 -8.70 -11.99 11.06
C GLY A 263 -10.13 -11.51 11.36
N ALA A 264 -11.17 -12.16 10.81
CA ALA A 264 -12.57 -11.77 10.86
C ALA A 264 -13.11 -11.47 12.27
N GLU A 265 -12.69 -12.22 13.31
CA GLU A 265 -13.19 -12.00 14.67
C GLU A 265 -12.61 -10.74 15.32
N ILE A 266 -11.31 -10.49 15.16
CA ILE A 266 -10.70 -9.23 15.62
C ILE A 266 -11.18 -8.05 14.76
N TRP A 267 -11.29 -8.21 13.44
CA TRP A 267 -11.79 -7.14 12.56
C TRP A 267 -13.25 -6.81 12.82
N LYS A 268 -14.09 -7.81 13.15
CA LYS A 268 -15.45 -7.59 13.66
C LYS A 268 -15.41 -6.79 14.96
N PHE A 269 -14.60 -7.20 15.94
CA PHE A 269 -14.46 -6.48 17.20
C PHE A 269 -14.03 -5.02 17.00
N LEU A 270 -13.00 -4.76 16.18
CA LEU A 270 -12.53 -3.42 15.85
C LEU A 270 -13.60 -2.59 15.14
N THR A 271 -14.34 -3.19 14.20
CA THR A 271 -15.43 -2.53 13.46
C THR A 271 -16.60 -2.18 14.39
N THR A 272 -17.03 -3.10 15.25
CA THR A 272 -18.13 -2.91 16.20
C THR A 272 -17.80 -1.86 17.26
N ASN A 273 -16.57 -1.88 17.80
CA ASN A 273 -16.17 -1.03 18.92
C ASN A 273 -15.40 0.24 18.48
N MET A 274 -15.31 0.54 17.19
CA MET A 274 -14.50 1.65 16.64
C MET A 274 -14.72 3.00 17.34
N ALA A 275 -15.98 3.33 17.69
CA ALA A 275 -16.33 4.56 18.42
C ALA A 275 -15.79 4.56 19.86
N GLU A 276 -15.83 3.42 20.53
CA GLU A 276 -15.36 3.24 21.91
C GLU A 276 -13.82 3.18 21.97
N ILE A 277 -13.20 2.56 20.96
CA ILE A 277 -11.75 2.58 20.72
C ILE A 277 -11.26 4.02 20.48
N LYS A 278 -11.98 4.82 19.67
CA LYS A 278 -11.71 6.25 19.49
C LYS A 278 -11.85 7.03 20.81
N ALA A 279 -12.88 6.72 21.61
CA ALA A 279 -13.09 7.33 22.92
C ALA A 279 -12.02 6.95 23.97
N ALA A 280 -11.36 5.78 23.83
CA ALA A 280 -10.17 5.41 24.62
C ALA A 280 -8.90 6.21 24.24
N GLY A 281 -9.00 7.09 23.24
CA GLY A 281 -7.91 7.95 22.76
C GLY A 281 -7.07 7.35 21.65
N VAL A 282 -7.49 6.21 21.06
CA VAL A 282 -6.87 5.69 19.83
C VAL A 282 -7.22 6.61 18.66
N ASN A 283 -6.21 7.07 17.93
CA ASN A 283 -6.38 7.96 16.78
C ASN A 283 -5.99 7.30 15.45
N THR A 284 -5.09 6.31 15.48
CA THR A 284 -4.61 5.59 14.30
C THR A 284 -4.70 4.08 14.50
N VAL A 285 -5.20 3.37 13.48
CA VAL A 285 -5.10 1.92 13.35
C VAL A 285 -4.08 1.62 12.25
N TYR A 286 -2.98 0.96 12.60
CA TYR A 286 -1.97 0.49 11.67
C TYR A 286 -2.29 -0.94 11.23
N LEU A 287 -2.19 -1.26 9.94
CA LEU A 287 -2.59 -2.56 9.37
C LEU A 287 -1.50 -3.17 8.47
N GLU A 288 -1.03 -4.40 8.75
CA GLU A 288 -0.17 -5.17 7.82
C GLU A 288 -0.88 -5.43 6.49
N SER A 289 -2.21 -5.63 6.51
CA SER A 289 -2.99 -5.91 5.30
C SER A 289 -2.91 -4.81 4.23
N ILE A 290 -2.56 -3.57 4.58
CA ILE A 290 -2.42 -2.47 3.62
C ILE A 290 -0.93 -2.21 3.33
N ARG A 291 -0.54 -2.28 2.05
CA ARG A 291 0.77 -1.79 1.61
C ARG A 291 0.79 -0.26 1.52
N GLU A 292 1.67 0.36 2.31
CA GLU A 292 1.74 1.82 2.46
C GLU A 292 2.22 2.51 1.18
N ASP A 293 3.21 1.93 0.50
CA ASP A 293 3.77 2.46 -0.76
C ASP A 293 2.82 2.37 -1.97
N SER A 294 1.77 1.54 -1.86
CA SER A 294 0.89 1.16 -2.95
C SER A 294 -0.53 1.70 -2.79
N TYR A 295 -1.09 1.67 -1.57
CA TYR A 295 -2.51 1.98 -1.32
C TYR A 295 -2.77 3.17 -0.40
N GLN A 296 -1.77 3.69 0.32
CA GLN A 296 -2.02 4.71 1.35
C GLN A 296 -2.72 5.96 0.80
N ALA A 297 -2.31 6.46 -0.37
CA ALA A 297 -2.96 7.62 -0.99
C ALA A 297 -4.45 7.39 -1.30
N HIS A 298 -4.84 6.17 -1.66
CA HIS A 298 -6.24 5.81 -1.89
C HIS A 298 -7.02 5.66 -0.57
N VAL A 299 -6.37 5.14 0.48
CA VAL A 299 -6.93 5.04 1.84
C VAL A 299 -7.17 6.44 2.41
N ASP A 300 -6.17 7.32 2.34
CA ASP A 300 -6.27 8.71 2.80
C ASP A 300 -7.39 9.47 2.05
N ALA A 301 -7.52 9.28 0.73
CA ALA A 301 -8.60 9.87 -0.06
C ALA A 301 -10.00 9.38 0.37
N PHE A 302 -10.14 8.08 0.68
CA PHE A 302 -11.40 7.51 1.18
C PHE A 302 -11.76 8.04 2.58
N LEU A 303 -10.80 7.99 3.52
CA LEU A 303 -10.98 8.44 4.90
C LEU A 303 -11.22 9.96 4.98
N GLY A 304 -10.59 10.74 4.10
CA GLY A 304 -10.77 12.19 3.97
C GLY A 304 -12.16 12.63 3.48
N GLY A 305 -13.07 11.70 3.21
CA GLY A 305 -14.47 11.97 2.88
C GLY A 305 -14.90 11.45 1.51
N GLY A 306 -13.96 11.24 0.58
CA GLY A 306 -14.24 10.78 -0.79
C GLY A 306 -14.86 9.38 -0.87
N PRO A 307 -15.50 9.00 -2.00
CA PRO A 307 -15.87 7.62 -2.26
C PRO A 307 -14.63 6.72 -2.28
N MET A 308 -14.79 5.41 -2.06
CA MET A 308 -13.66 4.48 -2.14
C MET A 308 -13.12 4.47 -3.58
N PRO A 309 -11.83 4.80 -3.82
CA PRO A 309 -11.26 4.80 -5.16
C PRO A 309 -11.38 3.40 -5.81
N PRO A 310 -11.59 3.29 -7.14
CA PRO A 310 -11.76 2.00 -7.81
C PRO A 310 -10.64 0.99 -7.54
N GLU A 311 -9.40 1.47 -7.42
CA GLU A 311 -8.20 0.66 -7.17
C GLU A 311 -8.21 0.08 -5.74
N LEU A 312 -8.63 0.88 -4.76
CA LEU A 312 -8.81 0.44 -3.37
C LEU A 312 -10.02 -0.49 -3.24
N GLN A 313 -11.12 -0.21 -3.95
CA GLN A 313 -12.29 -1.06 -3.97
C GLN A 313 -11.99 -2.45 -4.55
N ALA A 314 -11.24 -2.51 -5.66
CA ALA A 314 -10.78 -3.76 -6.25
C ALA A 314 -9.89 -4.56 -5.28
N PHE A 315 -8.92 -3.88 -4.66
CA PHE A 315 -8.04 -4.47 -3.63
C PHE A 315 -8.84 -5.04 -2.45
N VAL A 316 -9.69 -4.22 -1.82
CA VAL A 316 -10.51 -4.59 -0.66
C VAL A 316 -11.42 -5.79 -0.98
N THR A 317 -12.16 -5.73 -2.09
CA THR A 317 -13.05 -6.82 -2.50
C THR A 317 -12.28 -8.12 -2.76
N ARG A 318 -11.08 -8.03 -3.34
CA ARG A 318 -10.22 -9.20 -3.56
C ARG A 318 -9.66 -9.75 -2.25
N TYR A 319 -9.18 -8.88 -1.35
CA TYR A 319 -8.66 -9.26 -0.05
C TYR A 319 -9.73 -10.01 0.75
N ASP A 320 -10.88 -9.37 0.96
CA ASP A 320 -12.01 -9.89 1.75
C ASP A 320 -12.57 -11.19 1.16
N GLY A 321 -12.64 -11.28 -0.17
CA GLY A 321 -13.04 -12.50 -0.87
C GLY A 321 -12.03 -13.64 -0.76
N SER A 322 -10.73 -13.35 -0.91
CA SER A 322 -9.66 -14.35 -0.78
C SER A 322 -9.54 -14.91 0.64
N MET A 323 -9.86 -14.09 1.64
CA MET A 323 -9.80 -14.43 3.06
C MET A 323 -11.15 -14.86 3.67
N SER A 324 -12.21 -14.95 2.86
CA SER A 324 -13.57 -15.32 3.29
C SER A 324 -14.13 -14.46 4.45
N LEU A 325 -13.73 -13.19 4.55
CA LEU A 325 -14.05 -12.31 5.69
C LEU A 325 -15.50 -11.79 5.66
N GLY A 326 -16.14 -11.81 4.48
CA GLY A 326 -17.52 -11.38 4.29
C GLY A 326 -17.77 -9.96 4.79
N ALA A 327 -18.80 -9.78 5.61
CA ALA A 327 -19.16 -8.47 6.17
C ALA A 327 -18.21 -7.96 7.29
N ASN A 328 -17.21 -8.75 7.71
CA ASN A 328 -16.22 -8.37 8.73
C ASN A 328 -14.83 -8.10 8.11
N GLY A 329 -14.79 -7.80 6.81
CA GLY A 329 -13.58 -7.54 6.04
C GLY A 329 -13.02 -6.12 6.17
N LEU A 330 -11.97 -5.87 5.40
CA LEU A 330 -11.20 -4.62 5.34
C LEU A 330 -12.10 -3.45 4.94
N GLY A 331 -13.05 -3.70 4.02
CA GLY A 331 -14.02 -2.69 3.61
C GLY A 331 -14.89 -2.20 4.76
N SER A 332 -15.29 -3.10 5.66
CA SER A 332 -16.07 -2.75 6.86
C SER A 332 -15.23 -1.99 7.88
N LEU A 333 -13.99 -2.42 8.14
CA LEU A 333 -13.08 -1.75 9.04
C LEU A 333 -12.75 -0.33 8.55
N LEU A 334 -12.40 -0.16 7.27
CA LEU A 334 -12.16 1.15 6.65
C LEU A 334 -13.42 2.04 6.71
N THR A 335 -14.61 1.48 6.50
CA THR A 335 -15.87 2.22 6.58
C THR A 335 -16.18 2.69 8.01
N ALA A 336 -15.97 1.83 9.01
CA ALA A 336 -16.12 2.21 10.42
C ALA A 336 -15.07 3.25 10.85
N ALA A 337 -13.82 3.09 10.40
CA ALA A 337 -12.76 4.06 10.66
C ALA A 337 -13.12 5.45 10.09
N LYS A 338 -13.58 5.51 8.84
CA LYS A 338 -14.09 6.73 8.21
C LYS A 338 -15.24 7.36 9.02
N ALA A 339 -16.22 6.55 9.44
CA ALA A 339 -17.38 7.03 10.18
C ALA A 339 -17.02 7.64 11.55
N GLN A 340 -15.92 7.20 12.17
CA GLN A 340 -15.46 7.67 13.49
C GLN A 340 -14.27 8.66 13.42
N GLY A 341 -13.87 9.09 12.22
CA GLY A 341 -12.68 9.93 12.05
C GLY A 341 -11.39 9.29 12.57
N MET A 342 -11.29 7.95 12.48
CA MET A 342 -10.10 7.18 12.80
C MET A 342 -9.17 7.14 11.59
N ARG A 343 -7.87 7.37 11.80
CA ARG A 343 -6.86 7.21 10.75
C ARG A 343 -6.57 5.73 10.53
N VAL A 344 -6.29 5.34 9.29
CA VAL A 344 -5.77 4.01 8.97
C VAL A 344 -4.48 4.17 8.17
N LYS A 345 -3.45 3.43 8.56
CA LYS A 345 -2.11 3.48 7.96
C LYS A 345 -1.64 2.07 7.64
N GLY A 346 -1.14 1.85 6.42
CA GLY A 346 -0.53 0.57 6.05
C GLY A 346 0.81 0.34 6.75
N LEU A 347 1.17 -0.93 6.99
CA LEU A 347 2.45 -1.33 7.60
C LEU A 347 3.33 -2.19 6.68
N ASP A 348 2.80 -2.76 5.59
CA ASP A 348 3.61 -3.53 4.63
C ASP A 348 4.01 -2.63 3.44
N GLY A 349 4.86 -3.13 2.55
CA GLY A 349 5.33 -2.43 1.36
C GLY A 349 6.18 -3.34 0.46
N ARG A 350 6.47 -2.93 -0.78
CA ARG A 350 7.27 -3.77 -1.69
C ARG A 350 8.62 -4.21 -1.09
N PRO A 351 9.40 -3.37 -0.37
CA PRO A 351 10.67 -3.80 0.24
C PRO A 351 10.50 -4.81 1.38
N ALA A 352 9.33 -4.87 2.02
CA ALA A 352 9.01 -5.84 3.07
C ALA A 352 8.41 -7.15 2.53
N ARG A 353 8.21 -7.28 1.20
CA ARG A 353 7.51 -8.43 0.59
C ARG A 353 8.20 -9.77 0.90
N ARG A 354 7.39 -10.83 1.08
CA ARG A 354 7.90 -12.21 1.12
C ARG A 354 8.58 -12.54 -0.23
N PRO A 355 9.83 -13.08 -0.23
CA PRO A 355 10.48 -13.55 -1.45
C PRO A 355 9.64 -14.61 -2.17
N ALA A 356 9.45 -14.47 -3.49
CA ALA A 356 8.58 -15.37 -4.26
C ALA A 356 9.14 -16.80 -4.44
N THR A 357 10.43 -17.03 -4.15
CA THR A 357 11.19 -18.20 -4.61
C THR A 357 11.81 -19.05 -3.51
N ALA A 358 11.43 -18.88 -2.23
CA ALA A 358 12.12 -19.54 -1.13
C ALA A 358 11.18 -20.23 -0.11
N ILE A 359 11.56 -21.48 0.20
CA ILE A 359 11.15 -22.31 1.33
C ILE A 359 12.48 -22.94 1.77
N PRO A 360 13.12 -22.50 2.88
CA PRO A 360 12.64 -22.74 4.24
C PRO A 360 12.89 -21.54 5.19
N ALA A 361 13.22 -21.79 6.47
CA ALA A 361 13.25 -20.87 7.61
C ALA A 361 13.91 -19.50 7.37
N ASN A 362 15.03 -19.42 6.64
CA ASN A 362 15.71 -18.16 6.33
C ASN A 362 14.79 -17.14 5.61
N THR A 363 13.76 -17.61 4.90
CA THR A 363 12.72 -16.76 4.27
C THR A 363 11.82 -16.08 5.31
N LEU A 364 11.55 -16.77 6.42
CA LEU A 364 10.77 -16.24 7.54
C LEU A 364 11.58 -15.19 8.30
N PHE A 365 12.87 -15.46 8.56
CA PHE A 365 13.78 -14.47 9.15
C PHE A 365 13.87 -13.21 8.28
N GLN A 366 14.11 -13.36 6.96
CA GLN A 366 14.14 -12.21 6.05
C GLN A 366 12.84 -11.40 6.11
N ARG A 367 11.67 -12.05 6.01
CA ARG A 367 10.37 -11.36 6.08
C ARG A 367 10.16 -10.69 7.44
N ALA A 368 10.54 -11.32 8.55
CA ALA A 368 10.43 -10.71 9.87
C ALA A 368 11.32 -9.47 9.98
N ALA A 369 12.61 -9.59 9.64
CA ALA A 369 13.55 -8.48 9.67
C ALA A 369 13.12 -7.29 8.79
N THR A 370 12.67 -7.53 7.55
CA THR A 370 12.26 -6.45 6.64
C THR A 370 10.92 -5.85 7.03
N MET A 371 9.90 -6.66 7.37
CA MET A 371 8.58 -6.16 7.76
C MET A 371 8.59 -5.43 9.10
N ASN A 372 9.24 -5.98 10.14
CA ASN A 372 9.24 -5.35 11.46
C ASN A 372 9.97 -3.99 11.41
N THR A 373 11.06 -3.90 10.65
CA THR A 373 11.78 -2.65 10.39
C THR A 373 10.94 -1.65 9.59
N TYR A 374 10.34 -2.08 8.47
CA TYR A 374 9.51 -1.21 7.64
C TYR A 374 8.31 -0.67 8.43
N ALA A 375 7.65 -1.53 9.22
CA ALA A 375 6.54 -1.17 10.08
C ALA A 375 6.95 -0.15 11.16
N ASP A 376 8.09 -0.36 11.85
CA ASP A 376 8.60 0.63 12.81
C ASP A 376 8.97 1.97 12.13
N GLN A 377 9.60 1.96 10.96
CA GLN A 377 9.89 3.18 10.20
C GLN A 377 8.61 3.91 9.78
N VAL A 378 7.57 3.20 9.33
CA VAL A 378 6.28 3.80 8.99
C VAL A 378 5.62 4.42 10.23
N VAL A 379 5.58 3.72 11.37
CA VAL A 379 5.04 4.25 12.63
C VAL A 379 5.86 5.46 13.07
N THR A 380 7.18 5.33 13.17
CA THR A 380 8.10 6.42 13.54
C THR A 380 7.92 7.65 12.66
N ARG A 381 7.85 7.49 11.33
CA ARG A 381 7.62 8.61 10.40
C ARG A 381 6.23 9.22 10.56
N ASP A 382 5.19 8.42 10.73
CA ASP A 382 3.82 8.94 10.86
C ASP A 382 3.62 9.67 12.19
N ARG A 383 4.19 9.16 13.28
CA ARG A 383 4.15 9.74 14.63
C ARG A 383 4.89 11.08 14.76
N ARG A 384 5.75 11.45 13.80
CA ARG A 384 6.31 12.82 13.68
C ARG A 384 5.25 13.87 13.31
N ARG A 385 4.05 13.46 12.86
CA ARG A 385 2.94 14.36 12.46
C ARG A 385 1.99 14.59 13.63
N SER A 386 1.65 15.84 13.93
CA SER A 386 0.65 16.18 14.96
C SER A 386 -0.72 15.55 14.70
N SER A 387 -1.09 15.37 13.43
CA SER A 387 -2.32 14.68 13.05
C SER A 387 -2.35 13.19 13.44
N ALA A 388 -1.21 12.58 13.81
CA ALA A 388 -1.08 11.22 14.29
C ALA A 388 -1.00 11.10 15.83
N GLU A 389 -1.11 12.22 16.57
CA GLU A 389 -1.14 12.25 18.04
C GLU A 389 -2.27 11.39 18.63
N GLY A 390 -2.16 11.02 19.91
CA GLY A 390 -3.03 10.06 20.59
C GLY A 390 -2.40 8.65 20.64
N ARG A 391 -3.21 7.64 20.92
CA ARG A 391 -2.80 6.23 20.95
C ARG A 391 -2.98 5.55 19.60
N TYR A 392 -2.43 4.34 19.45
CA TYR A 392 -2.66 3.52 18.28
C TYR A 392 -2.93 2.04 18.57
N LEU A 393 -3.53 1.36 17.60
CA LEU A 393 -3.56 -0.11 17.54
C LEU A 393 -2.76 -0.55 16.30
N MET A 394 -2.12 -1.70 16.37
CA MET A 394 -1.52 -2.37 15.21
C MET A 394 -2.22 -3.70 14.98
N GLU A 395 -2.65 -3.99 13.76
CA GLU A 395 -3.02 -5.35 13.35
C GLU A 395 -1.91 -5.90 12.47
N VAL A 396 -1.30 -6.99 12.93
CA VAL A 396 -0.16 -7.66 12.29
C VAL A 396 -0.31 -9.17 12.45
N GLY A 397 0.30 -9.96 11.59
CA GLY A 397 0.42 -11.40 11.82
C GLY A 397 1.22 -11.70 13.10
N SER A 398 0.86 -12.74 13.84
CA SER A 398 1.63 -13.16 15.04
C SER A 398 3.10 -13.51 14.74
N SER A 399 3.44 -13.75 13.47
CA SER A 399 4.81 -13.91 12.97
C SER A 399 5.58 -12.60 12.83
N HIS A 400 5.06 -11.48 13.35
CA HIS A 400 5.69 -10.16 13.37
C HIS A 400 5.74 -9.56 14.80
N THR A 401 5.41 -10.36 15.82
CA THR A 401 5.44 -9.97 17.25
C THR A 401 6.37 -10.85 18.09
N GLY A 402 6.99 -10.27 19.10
CA GLY A 402 8.03 -10.88 19.93
C GLY A 402 9.33 -11.18 19.17
N MET A 403 10.39 -11.52 19.90
CA MET A 403 11.68 -11.92 19.31
C MET A 403 11.52 -13.05 18.30
N HIS A 404 12.07 -12.85 17.10
CA HIS A 404 12.16 -13.87 16.07
C HIS A 404 13.50 -14.61 16.19
N PRO A 405 13.50 -15.96 16.09
CA PRO A 405 14.74 -16.72 16.05
C PRO A 405 15.57 -16.31 14.83
N GLY A 406 16.89 -16.25 15.01
CA GLY A 406 17.83 -15.94 13.95
C GLY A 406 17.85 -16.98 12.82
N PRO A 407 18.54 -16.68 11.71
CA PRO A 407 18.65 -17.62 10.59
C PRO A 407 19.45 -18.87 10.97
N GLU A 408 19.18 -19.98 10.28
CA GLU A 408 19.82 -21.28 10.54
C GLU A 408 21.31 -21.28 10.14
N GLU A 409 21.71 -20.39 9.25
CA GLU A 409 23.06 -20.18 8.73
C GLU A 409 23.29 -18.67 8.49
N ASP A 410 24.54 -18.22 8.31
CA ASP A 410 24.83 -16.86 7.88
C ASP A 410 24.15 -16.55 6.54
N MET A 411 23.44 -15.42 6.45
CA MET A 411 22.66 -15.06 5.26
C MET A 411 22.69 -13.57 4.95
N GLN A 412 22.24 -13.21 3.74
CA GLN A 412 22.08 -11.82 3.35
C GLN A 412 20.60 -11.43 3.20
N VAL A 413 20.21 -10.35 3.86
CA VAL A 413 18.96 -9.63 3.60
C VAL A 413 19.30 -8.48 2.66
N TYR A 414 18.88 -8.60 1.39
CA TYR A 414 19.16 -7.62 0.33
C TYR A 414 20.63 -7.16 0.22
N GLY A 415 21.57 -8.09 0.37
CA GLY A 415 23.00 -7.82 0.30
C GLY A 415 23.63 -7.31 1.61
N THR A 416 22.88 -7.29 2.72
CA THR A 416 23.39 -6.96 4.06
C THR A 416 23.47 -8.22 4.92
N ASP A 417 24.61 -8.45 5.58
CA ASP A 417 24.91 -9.69 6.31
C ASP A 417 24.20 -9.79 7.68
N PHE A 418 23.61 -10.95 7.93
CA PHE A 418 23.05 -11.40 9.21
C PHE A 418 23.64 -12.76 9.57
N ARG A 419 24.03 -12.96 10.84
CA ARG A 419 24.72 -14.17 11.27
C ARG A 419 23.75 -15.23 11.80
N GLN A 420 24.17 -16.48 11.73
CA GLN A 420 23.49 -17.61 12.34
C GLN A 420 23.08 -17.30 13.79
N GLY A 421 21.80 -17.48 14.12
CA GLY A 421 21.27 -17.27 15.47
C GLY A 421 21.19 -15.80 15.94
N GLU A 422 21.46 -14.79 15.10
CA GLU A 422 21.13 -13.39 15.43
C GLU A 422 19.61 -13.20 15.46
N GLU A 423 19.00 -13.21 16.65
CA GLU A 423 17.57 -12.89 16.84
C GLU A 423 17.21 -11.49 16.31
N PHE A 424 15.95 -11.32 15.91
CA PHE A 424 15.40 -10.04 15.43
C PHE A 424 14.16 -9.64 16.24
N PRO A 425 14.05 -8.42 16.78
CA PRO A 425 12.90 -8.01 17.61
C PRO A 425 11.57 -7.97 16.83
N GLY A 426 10.48 -8.29 17.52
CA GLY A 426 9.12 -8.09 17.04
C GLY A 426 8.81 -6.61 16.81
N VAL A 427 7.76 -6.28 16.05
CA VAL A 427 7.36 -4.87 15.91
C VAL A 427 6.90 -4.28 17.25
N ASP A 428 6.30 -5.08 18.13
CA ASP A 428 5.92 -4.69 19.48
C ASP A 428 7.13 -4.47 20.41
N ASP A 429 8.18 -5.28 20.26
CA ASP A 429 9.46 -5.09 20.95
C ASP A 429 10.17 -3.81 20.50
N LEU A 430 10.23 -3.56 19.18
CA LEU A 430 10.79 -2.31 18.62
C LEU A 430 10.03 -1.06 19.10
N ARG A 431 8.71 -1.17 19.29
CA ARG A 431 7.86 -0.09 19.78
C ARG A 431 7.77 0.01 21.30
N GLY A 432 8.23 -0.99 22.05
CA GLY A 432 8.07 -1.07 23.51
C GLY A 432 6.62 -1.19 23.99
N ILE A 433 5.73 -1.81 23.19
CA ILE A 433 4.29 -1.92 23.46
C ILE A 433 3.87 -3.37 23.75
N PRO A 434 2.67 -3.64 24.31
CA PRO A 434 2.13 -4.99 24.42
C PRO A 434 1.77 -5.60 23.06
N ALA A 435 2.15 -6.86 22.85
CA ALA A 435 1.50 -7.76 21.90
C ALA A 435 0.42 -8.61 22.57
N VAL A 436 -0.78 -8.61 21.99
CA VAL A 436 -1.93 -9.39 22.43
C VAL A 436 -2.60 -10.13 21.27
N GLU A 437 -3.32 -11.19 21.60
CA GLU A 437 -4.23 -11.90 20.69
C GLU A 437 -5.67 -11.77 21.20
N TYR A 438 -6.62 -11.69 20.26
CA TYR A 438 -8.05 -11.62 20.57
C TYR A 438 -8.65 -13.04 20.63
N ARG A 439 -9.38 -13.35 21.70
CA ARG A 439 -9.97 -14.68 21.93
C ARG A 439 -11.42 -14.63 22.39
N LYS A 440 -12.16 -15.67 22.02
CA LYS A 440 -13.49 -15.99 22.55
C LYS A 440 -13.35 -17.12 23.55
N GLU A 441 -13.54 -16.79 24.82
CA GLU A 441 -13.39 -17.73 25.92
C GLU A 441 -14.75 -18.20 26.39
N LYS A 442 -14.86 -19.49 26.77
CA LYS A 442 -16.05 -20.02 27.41
C LYS A 442 -15.90 -19.86 28.91
N ARG A 443 -16.68 -18.97 29.52
CA ARG A 443 -16.79 -18.85 30.97
C ARG A 443 -18.02 -19.60 31.44
N ARG A 444 -17.84 -20.59 32.31
CA ARG A 444 -18.99 -21.18 33.03
C ARG A 444 -19.50 -20.19 34.06
N LYS A 445 -20.81 -19.99 34.07
CA LYS A 445 -21.50 -19.27 35.12
C LYS A 445 -21.70 -20.23 36.29
N GLU A 446 -20.90 -20.09 37.35
CA GLU A 446 -21.08 -20.86 38.57
C GLU A 446 -22.29 -20.31 39.35
N THR A 447 -23.48 -20.81 39.02
CA THR A 447 -24.68 -20.63 39.86
C THR A 447 -24.59 -21.60 41.05
N PRO A 448 -24.54 -21.12 42.31
CA PRO A 448 -24.43 -22.02 43.46
C PRO A 448 -25.67 -22.90 43.60
N GLY A 449 -25.53 -24.19 43.27
CA GLY A 449 -26.56 -25.21 43.49
C GLY A 449 -27.17 -25.86 42.23
N GLU A 450 -26.79 -25.45 41.02
CA GLU A 450 -27.29 -26.07 39.77
C GLU A 450 -26.18 -26.83 39.02
N GLU A 451 -26.32 -28.16 38.92
CA GLU A 451 -25.50 -29.00 38.02
C GLU A 451 -25.93 -28.80 36.56
N GLY A 452 -25.56 -27.64 35.97
CA GLY A 452 -25.93 -27.32 34.59
C GLY A 452 -25.64 -25.89 34.12
N GLY A 453 -24.69 -25.18 34.75
CA GLY A 453 -24.44 -23.76 34.49
C GLY A 453 -24.18 -23.41 33.01
N GLU A 454 -24.82 -22.35 32.53
CA GLU A 454 -24.66 -21.85 31.16
C GLU A 454 -23.21 -21.46 30.84
N GLU A 455 -22.76 -21.77 29.63
CA GLU A 455 -21.47 -21.32 29.10
C GLU A 455 -21.67 -19.96 28.41
N GLU A 456 -21.22 -18.89 29.07
CA GLU A 456 -21.21 -17.53 28.52
C GLU A 456 -19.90 -17.31 27.74
N ALA A 457 -20.02 -16.88 26.48
CA ALA A 457 -18.86 -16.56 25.66
C ALA A 457 -18.36 -15.15 26.00
N VAL A 458 -17.19 -15.04 26.62
CA VAL A 458 -16.55 -13.78 26.98
C VAL A 458 -15.45 -13.48 25.96
N GLU A 459 -15.54 -12.31 25.33
CA GLU A 459 -14.52 -11.79 24.41
C GLU A 459 -13.40 -11.14 25.25
N ARG A 460 -12.14 -11.58 25.07
CA ARG A 460 -10.96 -11.16 25.85
C ARG A 460 -9.73 -10.96 24.96
N PHE A 461 -8.78 -10.17 25.44
CA PHE A 461 -7.40 -10.19 24.95
C PHE A 461 -6.51 -10.99 25.91
N ARG A 462 -5.56 -11.74 25.35
CA ARG A 462 -4.46 -12.36 26.10
C ARG A 462 -3.14 -11.84 25.55
N ARG A 463 -2.10 -11.74 26.39
CA ARG A 463 -0.75 -11.50 25.90
C ARG A 463 -0.37 -12.61 24.92
N LEU A 464 0.19 -12.21 23.78
CA LEU A 464 0.65 -13.17 22.79
C LEU A 464 1.92 -13.85 23.33
N PRO A 465 2.03 -15.19 23.31
CA PRO A 465 3.29 -15.85 23.62
C PRO A 465 4.32 -15.45 22.57
N GLY A 466 5.46 -14.91 22.99
CA GLY A 466 6.55 -14.58 22.07
C GLY A 466 6.97 -15.82 21.27
N ASN A 467 7.41 -15.61 20.03
CA ASN A 467 8.04 -16.67 19.27
C ASN A 467 9.29 -17.15 20.04
N SER A 468 9.45 -18.47 20.18
CA SER A 468 10.43 -19.14 21.05
C SER A 468 10.98 -20.39 20.38
#